data_AF-A0A7C2WR76-F1
#
_entry.id   AF-A0A7C2WR76-F1
#
_cell.length_a   1.000
_cell.length_b   1.000
_cell.length_c   1.000
_cell.angle_alpha   90.00
_cell.angle_beta   90.00
_cell.angle_gamma   90.00
#
_symmetry.space_group_name_H-M   'P 1'
#
loop_
_entity.id
_entity.type
_entity.pdbx_description
1 polymer ?
#
loop_
_entity_poly.entity_id
_entity_poly.type
_entity_poly.pdbx_seq_one_letter_code
_entity_poly.pdbx_strand_id
1 'polypeptide(L)' 'MVTWRLKDCPRCGGDTYIDKDVDGWYQQCLMCGYRLELKELNVVRKPITAVIDFEDETY' A
#
# COMPACT_ATOMS: atom_id res chain seq x y z
N MET A 1 16.69 -1.91 4.54
CA MET A 1 16.68 -0.57 5.16
C MET A 1 15.30 -0.38 5.75
N VAL A 2 15.22 0.10 6.99
CA VAL A 2 13.94 0.40 7.62
C VAL A 2 13.41 1.74 7.11
N THR A 3 12.13 1.79 6.73
CA THR A 3 11.47 3.04 6.34
C THR A 3 10.55 3.51 7.45
N TRP A 4 10.78 4.70 7.98
CA TRP A 4 9.97 5.28 9.05
C TRP A 4 8.77 6.06 8.50
N ARG A 5 7.62 5.90 9.15
CA ARG A 5 6.40 6.67 8.88
C ARG A 5 5.88 7.27 10.19
N LEU A 6 6.00 8.58 10.29
CA LEU A 6 5.62 9.32 11.50
C LEU A 6 4.11 9.52 11.55
N LYS A 7 3.53 9.34 12.75
CA LYS A 7 2.08 9.48 13.01
C LYS A 7 1.13 8.72 12.06
N ASP A 8 1.60 7.62 11.50
CA ASP A 8 0.86 6.81 10.51
C ASP A 8 0.00 5.72 11.17
N CYS A 9 0.20 5.44 12.47
CA CYS A 9 -0.54 4.37 13.13
C CYS A 9 -2.04 4.73 13.27
N PRO A 10 -2.97 3.92 12.72
CA PRO A 10 -4.40 4.18 12.81
C PRO A 10 -4.99 3.94 14.21
N ARG A 11 -4.25 3.27 15.11
CA ARG A 11 -4.71 2.98 16.48
C ARG A 11 -4.34 4.07 17.46
N CYS A 12 -3.06 4.45 17.51
CA CYS A 12 -2.55 5.39 18.51
C CYS A 12 -2.06 6.72 17.93
N GLY A 13 -2.04 6.89 16.60
CA GLY A 13 -1.45 8.07 15.96
C GLY A 13 0.06 8.19 16.16
N GLY A 14 0.71 7.10 16.57
CA GLY A 14 2.15 7.00 16.77
C GLY A 14 2.91 6.65 15.51
N ASP A 15 4.23 6.51 15.66
CA ASP A 15 5.13 6.22 14.57
C ASP A 15 5.13 4.72 14.25
N THR A 16 5.27 4.42 12.95
CA THR A 16 5.38 3.07 12.42
C THR A 16 6.66 2.95 11.60
N TYR A 17 7.16 1.73 11.47
CA TYR A 17 8.29 1.41 10.64
C TYR A 17 7.93 0.27 9.70
N ILE A 18 8.50 0.31 8.49
CA ILE A 18 8.37 -0.73 7.48
C ILE A 18 9.71 -1.44 7.35
N ASP A 19 9.70 -2.76 7.47
CA ASP A 19 10.87 -3.61 7.34
C ASP A 19 10.54 -4.91 6.60
N LYS A 20 11.58 -5.66 6.20
CA LYS A 20 11.45 -6.91 5.44
C LYS A 20 12.00 -8.08 6.24
N ASP A 21 11.12 -9.00 6.65
CA ASP A 21 11.47 -10.29 7.24
C ASP A 21 11.54 -11.39 6.15
N VAL A 22 11.76 -12.64 6.58
CA VAL A 22 11.74 -13.84 5.71
C VAL A 22 10.40 -14.01 4.98
N ASP A 23 9.29 -13.71 5.65
CA ASP A 23 7.93 -13.83 5.10
C ASP A 23 7.52 -12.67 4.18
N GLY A 24 8.29 -11.57 4.15
CA GLY A 24 8.02 -10.42 3.31
C GLY A 24 8.03 -9.09 4.07
N TRP A 25 7.40 -8.08 3.47
CA TRP A 25 7.35 -6.74 4.04
C TRP A 25 6.25 -6.63 5.10
N TYR A 26 6.56 -5.92 6.17
CA TYR A 26 5.59 -5.64 7.21
C TYR A 26 5.78 -4.21 7.73
N GLN A 27 4.70 -3.65 8.24
CA GLN A 27 4.66 -2.39 8.95
C GLN A 27 4.29 -2.66 10.38
N GLN A 28 5.03 -2.11 11.34
CA GLN A 28 4.70 -2.22 12.74
C GLN A 28 4.78 -0.87 13.46
N CYS A 29 3.82 -0.62 14.35
CA CYS A 29 3.83 0.55 15.23
C CYS A 29 4.75 0.32 16.42
N LEU A 30 5.65 1.27 16.68
CA LEU A 30 6.60 1.19 17.79
C LEU A 30 5.92 1.31 19.16
N MET A 31 4.79 2.03 19.24
CA MET A 31 4.15 2.39 20.50
C MET A 31 3.10 1.38 20.96
N CYS A 32 2.27 0.86 20.04
CA CYS A 32 1.15 -0.04 20.37
C CYS A 32 1.30 -1.45 19.79
N GLY A 33 2.37 -1.72 19.03
CA GLY A 33 2.62 -3.04 18.43
C GLY A 33 1.73 -3.41 17.26
N TYR A 34 0.84 -2.52 16.79
CA TYR A 34 -0.01 -2.75 15.62
C TYR A 34 0.83 -3.16 14.40
N ARG A 35 0.63 -4.38 13.90
CA ARG A 35 1.37 -4.95 12.77
C ARG A 35 0.42 -5.13 11.58
N LEU A 36 0.90 -4.78 10.40
CA LEU A 36 0.22 -4.93 9.12
C LEU A 36 1.18 -5.56 8.12
N GLU A 37 0.77 -6.65 7.49
CA GLU A 37 1.58 -7.31 6.46
C GLU A 37 1.39 -6.59 5.13
N LEU A 38 2.49 -6.14 4.51
CA LEU A 38 2.47 -5.52 3.20
C LEU A 38 2.73 -6.56 2.12
N LYS A 39 1.78 -6.71 1.21
CA LYS A 39 2.00 -7.48 -0.01
C LYS A 39 2.85 -6.65 -0.97
N GLU A 40 3.85 -7.27 -1.59
CA GLU A 40 4.60 -6.65 -2.67
C GLU A 40 3.63 -6.38 -3.83
N LEU A 41 3.23 -5.11 -3.99
CA LEU A 41 2.49 -4.68 -5.16
C LEU A 41 3.46 -4.69 -6.33
N ASN A 42 3.55 -5.83 -7.03
CA ASN A 42 4.03 -5.87 -8.41
C ASN A 42 3.03 -5.08 -9.24
N VAL A 43 3.15 -3.75 -9.23
CA VAL A 43 2.40 -2.86 -10.11
C VAL A 43 2.93 -3.16 -11.51
N VAL A 44 2.35 -4.16 -12.16
CA VAL A 44 2.31 -4.22 -13.61
C VAL A 44 1.62 -2.92 -13.98
N ARG A 45 2.41 -1.92 -14.38
CA ARG A 45 1.93 -0.65 -14.91
C ARG A 45 1.13 -1.00 -16.16
N LYS A 46 -0.15 -1.35 -16.01
CA LYS A 46 -1.06 -1.36 -17.15
C LYS A 46 -1.21 0.11 -17.51
N PRO A 47 -0.76 0.54 -18.70
CA PRO A 47 -1.04 1.89 -19.15
C PRO A 47 -2.55 2.07 -19.08
N ILE A 48 -2.99 3.13 -18.40
CA ILE A 48 -4.40 3.51 -18.32
C ILE A 48 -4.81 3.93 -19.73
N THR A 49 -5.23 2.98 -20.56
CA THR A 49 -5.99 3.26 -21.77
C THR A 49 -7.40 3.57 -21.32
N ALA A 50 -7.71 4.85 -21.19
CA ALA A 50 -9.09 5.31 -21.13
C ALA A 50 -9.74 4.94 -22.47
N VAL A 51 -10.42 3.80 -22.53
CA VAL A 51 -11.45 3.59 -23.54
C VAL A 51 -12.64 4.41 -23.08
N ILE A 52 -12.88 5.50 -23.79
CA ILE A 52 -14.11 6.27 -23.68
C ILE A 52 -15.15 5.35 -24.32
N ASP A 53 -16.08 4.84 -23.51
CA ASP A 53 -17.29 4.19 -24.02
C ASP A 53 -18.05 5.21 -24.87
N PHE A 54 -18.11 4.97 -26.17
CA PHE A 54 -19.04 5.64 -27.08
C PHE A 54 -19.83 4.52 -27.76
N GLU A 55 -20.88 4.06 -27.10
CA GLU A 55 -22.02 3.44 -27.77
C GLU A 55 -22.76 4.55 -28.53
N ASP A 56 -22.74 4.51 -29.85
CA ASP A 56 -23.68 5.20 -30.73
C ASP A 56 -23.72 4.39 -32.05
N GLU A 57 -24.58 3.37 -32.15
CA GLU A 57 -25.99 3.47 -32.56
C GLU A 57 -26.15 3.83 -34.06
N THR A 58 -26.50 2.80 -34.85
CA THR A 58 -27.35 2.82 -36.05
C THR A 58 -27.10 3.80 -37.21
N TYR A 59 -26.77 3.27 -38.39
CA TYR A 59 -27.69 3.08 -39.54
C TYR A 59 -26.97 2.40 -40.71
#